data_AF-B6XL22-F1
#
_entry.id   AF-B6XL22-F1
#
_cell.length_a   1.000
_cell.length_b   1.000
_cell.length_c   1.000
_cell.angle_alpha   90.00
_cell.angle_beta   90.00
_cell.angle_gamma   90.00
#
_symmetry.space_group_name_H-M   'P 1'
#
loop_
_entity.id
_entity.type
_entity.pdbx_description
1 polymer ?
#
loop_
_entity_poly.entity_id
_entity_poly.type
_entity_poly.pdbx_seq_one_letter_code
_entity_poly.pdbx_strand_id
1 'polypeptide(L)' 'MPDSLKEKLAERAKKNGRSLNSEMVMILQAAVDEERKPKNIDELANLESDKFKELFMETVKKMYEGKS' A
#
# COMPACT_ATOMS: atom_id res chain seq x y z
N MET A 1 -9.36 19.13 11.05
CA MET A 1 -8.50 19.11 9.84
C MET A 1 -8.43 20.53 9.32
N PRO A 2 -7.24 21.09 9.03
CA PRO A 2 -7.11 22.42 8.42
C PRO A 2 -7.88 22.50 7.10
N ASP A 3 -8.50 23.64 6.81
CA ASP A 3 -9.36 23.78 5.62
C ASP A 3 -8.59 23.52 4.32
N SER A 4 -7.35 24.00 4.24
CA SER A 4 -6.45 23.74 3.11
C SER A 4 -6.13 22.26 2.90
N LEU A 5 -6.12 21.45 3.96
CA LEU A 5 -5.94 20.00 3.86
C LEU A 5 -7.24 19.32 3.39
N LYS A 6 -8.38 19.79 3.89
CA LYS A 6 -9.70 19.27 3.50
C LYS A 6 -9.98 19.51 2.01
N GLU A 7 -9.65 20.68 1.49
CA GLU A 7 -9.78 21.03 0.08
C GLU A 7 -8.93 20.12 -0.81
N LYS A 8 -7.65 19.95 -0.49
CA LYS A 8 -6.74 19.05 -1.23
C LYS A 8 -7.24 17.61 -1.25
N LEU A 9 -7.78 17.12 -0.13
CA LEU A 9 -8.35 15.78 -0.06
C LEU A 9 -9.64 15.66 -0.88
N ALA A 10 -10.48 16.68 -0.90
CA ALA A 10 -11.69 16.70 -1.70
C ALA A 10 -11.38 16.72 -3.21
N GLU A 11 -10.40 17.50 -3.65
CA GLU A 11 -9.92 17.51 -5.04
C GLU A 11 -9.37 16.14 -5.45
N ARG A 12 -8.55 15.53 -4.59
CA ARG A 12 -8.00 14.20 -4.82
C ARG A 12 -9.09 13.12 -4.89
N ALA A 13 -10.06 13.17 -3.97
CA ALA A 13 -11.20 12.26 -3.97
C ALA A 13 -12.00 12.38 -5.28
N LYS A 14 -12.28 13.61 -5.73
CA LYS A 14 -12.95 13.89 -7.00
C LYS A 14 -12.16 13.33 -8.19
N LYS A 15 -10.83 13.54 -8.23
CA LYS A 15 -9.95 13.01 -9.27
C LYS A 15 -9.98 11.48 -9.33
N ASN A 16 -10.12 10.83 -8.18
CA ASN A 16 -10.17 9.37 -8.06
C ASN A 16 -11.58 8.79 -8.19
N GLY A 17 -12.61 9.62 -8.43
CA GLY A 17 -14.00 9.17 -8.51
C GLY A 17 -14.56 8.63 -7.19
N ARG A 18 -14.04 9.09 -6.05
CA ARG A 18 -14.43 8.63 -4.71
C ARG A 18 -15.11 9.73 -3.89
N SER A 19 -15.91 9.32 -2.90
CA SER A 19 -16.31 10.24 -1.83
C SER A 19 -15.09 10.64 -1.00
N LEU A 20 -15.14 11.80 -0.34
CA LEU A 20 -14.07 12.24 0.56
C LEU A 20 -13.79 11.19 1.65
N ASN A 21 -14.84 10.57 2.21
CA ASN A 21 -14.69 9.52 3.22
C ASN A 21 -13.98 8.28 2.66
N SER A 22 -14.38 7.82 1.48
CA SER A 22 -13.74 6.68 0.82
C SER A 22 -12.28 6.96 0.50
N GLU A 23 -11.93 8.18 0.08
CA GLU A 23 -10.53 8.55 -0.16
C GLU A 23 -9.72 8.61 1.13
N MET A 24 -10.28 9.13 2.23
CA MET A 24 -9.62 9.10 3.54
C MET A 24 -9.34 7.67 4.00
N VAL A 25 -10.30 6.76 3.85
CA VAL A 25 -10.11 5.33 4.17
C VAL A 25 -8.99 4.73 3.31
N MET A 26 -8.95 5.01 2.01
CA MET A 26 -7.89 4.51 1.13
C MET A 26 -6.50 5.02 1.51
N ILE A 27 -6.40 6.30 1.90
CA ILE A 27 -5.13 6.89 2.36
C ILE A 27 -4.68 6.23 3.67
N LEU A 28 -5.59 6.05 4.63
CA LEU A 28 -5.28 5.38 5.89
C LEU A 28 -4.90 3.91 5.67
N GLN A 29 -5.60 3.20 4.79
CA GLN A 29 -5.29 1.82 4.44
C GLN A 29 -3.88 1.72 3.82
N ALA A 30 -3.55 2.61 2.89
CA ALA A 30 -2.22 2.65 2.28
C ALA A 30 -1.10 2.88 3.32
N ALA A 31 -1.32 3.78 4.29
CA ALA A 31 -0.36 4.02 5.37
C ALA A 31 -0.19 2.79 6.27
N VAL A 32 -1.28 2.14 6.66
CA VAL A 32 -1.25 0.89 7.47
C VAL A 32 -0.57 -0.25 6.71
N ASP A 33 -0.84 -0.39 5.41
CA ASP A 33 -0.23 -1.42 4.59
C ASP A 33 1.27 -1.17 4.37
N GLU A 34 1.69 0.08 4.27
CA GLU A 34 3.10 0.46 4.18
C GLU A 34 3.85 0.16 5.48
N GLU A 35 3.27 0.42 6.65
CA GLU A 35 3.86 0.04 7.94
C GLU A 35 4.02 -1.47 8.12
N ARG A 36 3.14 -2.26 7.50
CA ARG A 36 3.18 -3.74 7.57
C ARG A 36 4.16 -4.37 6.59
N LYS A 37 4.77 -3.61 5.68
CA LYS A 37 5.74 -4.13 4.73
C LYS A 37 7.10 -4.26 5.43
N PRO A 38 7.72 -5.44 5.40
CA PRO A 38 9.07 -5.61 5.91
C PRO A 38 10.02 -4.72 5.08
N LYS A 39 10.85 -3.93 5.76
CA LYS A 39 11.76 -2.97 5.12
C LYS A 39 13.11 -3.59 4.77
N ASN A 40 13.41 -4.76 5.32
CA ASN A 40 14.64 -5.52 5.11
C ASN A 40 14.38 -7.03 5.23
N ILE A 41 15.41 -7.83 4.88
CA ILE A 41 15.34 -9.30 4.85
C ILE A 41 15.13 -9.88 6.25
N ASP A 42 15.67 -9.27 7.30
CA ASP A 42 15.53 -9.75 8.68
C ASP A 42 14.09 -9.56 9.19
N GLU A 43 13.45 -8.43 8.87
CA GLU A 43 12.02 -8.19 9.11
C GLU A 43 11.14 -9.12 8.27
N LEU A 44 11.57 -9.45 7.04
CA LEU A 44 10.88 -10.38 6.17
C LEU A 44 10.92 -11.82 6.73
N ALA A 45 12.05 -12.22 7.34
CA ALA A 45 12.23 -13.54 7.94
C ALA A 45 11.40 -13.74 9.22
N ASN A 46 11.01 -12.64 9.89
CA ASN A 46 10.13 -12.67 11.07
C ASN A 46 8.63 -12.73 10.73
N LEU A 47 8.26 -12.69 9.45
CA LEU A 47 6.88 -12.94 9.03
C LEU A 47 6.55 -14.43 9.17
N GLU A 48 5.30 -14.73 9.51
CA GLU A 48 4.77 -16.09 9.46
C GLU A 48 5.10 -16.75 8.11
N SER A 49 5.45 -18.04 8.15
CA SER A 49 6.03 -18.77 7.00
C SER A 49 5.23 -18.67 5.72
N ASP A 50 3.91 -18.52 5.83
CA ASP A 50 2.99 -18.47 4.70
C ASP A 50 3.05 -17.12 4.00
N LYS A 51 3.17 -16.03 4.76
CA LYS A 51 3.32 -14.67 4.23
C LYS A 51 4.70 -14.44 3.61
N PHE A 52 5.74 -15.08 4.16
CA PHE A 52 7.06 -15.13 3.52
C PHE A 52 7.01 -15.80 2.15
N LYS A 53 6.40 -17.00 2.06
CA LYS A 53 6.26 -17.74 0.80
C LYS A 53 5.50 -16.94 -0.25
N GLU A 54 4.40 -16.29 0.13
CA GLU A 54 3.62 -15.47 -0.78
C GLU A 54 4.44 -14.31 -1.39
N LEU A 55 5.11 -13.52 -0.54
CA LEU A 55 5.95 -12.40 -0.97
C LEU A 55 7.16 -12.85 -1.80
N PHE A 56 7.77 -13.98 -1.45
CA PHE A 56 8.87 -14.57 -2.21
C PHE A 56 8.40 -14.96 -3.62
N MET A 57 7.26 -15.64 -3.73
CA MET A 57 6.71 -16.07 -5.01
C MET A 57 6.29 -14.89 -5.89
N GLU A 58 5.68 -13.84 -5.31
CA GLU A 58 5.34 -12.61 -6.04
C GLU A 58 6.60 -11.94 -6.61
N THR A 59 7.65 -11.85 -5.80
CA THR A 59 8.93 -11.25 -6.18
C THR A 59 9.59 -12.04 -7.32
N VAL A 60 9.66 -13.36 -7.18
CA VAL A 60 10.18 -14.25 -8.23
C VAL A 60 9.40 -14.08 -9.53
N LYS A 61 8.06 -14.09 -9.45
CA LYS A 61 7.18 -13.91 -10.62
C LYS A 61 7.45 -12.59 -11.34
N LYS A 62 7.57 -11.48 -10.61
CA LYS A 62 7.94 -10.17 -11.19
C LYS A 62 9.30 -10.19 -11.90
N MET A 63 10.29 -10.90 -11.38
CA MET A 63 11.61 -11.03 -12.03
C MET A 63 11.58 -11.83 -13.34
N TYR A 64 10.66 -12.80 -13.45
CA TYR A 64 10.47 -13.59 -14.67
C TYR A 64 9.57 -12.88 -15.68
N GLU A 65 8.54 -12.17 -15.24
CA GLU A 65 7.64 -11.40 -16.11
C GLU A 65 8.31 -10.13 -16.67
N GLY A 66 9.21 -9.48 -15.93
CA GLY A 66 10.00 -8.35 -16.41
C GLY A 66 11.11 -8.70 -17.42
N LYS A 67 11.21 -9.96 -17.84
CA LYS A 67 12.16 -10.45 -18.85
C LYS A 67 11.51 -10.84 -20.19
N SER A 68 10.22 -10.53 -20.41
CA SER A 68 9.52 -10.70 -21.69
C SER A 68 9.17 -9.37 -22.34
#